data_AF-A7HD71-F1
#
_entry.id   AF-A7HD71-F1
#
_cell.length_a   1.000
_cell.length_b   1.000
_cell.length_c   1.000
_cell.angle_alpha   90.00
_cell.angle_beta   90.00
_cell.angle_gamma   90.00
#
_symmetry.space_group_name_H-M   'P 1'
#
loop_
_entity.id
_entity.type
_entity.pdbx_description
1 polymer ?
#
loop_
_entity_poly.entity_id
_entity_poly.type
_entity_poly.pdbx_seq_one_letter_code
_entity_poly.pdbx_strand_id
1 'polypeptide(L)'
;MRPLALALVAAALAAPVPAAAGPSITLNGVAIDGATSQRIENATVVIDAQGNVHIEARGYAVHAAGERSAAPPADGVTGAAAPAALTRRYFLATEHAAPGTQYDLAIFINAQWIREVKASEPQVVMEITRYLRPGQNKLVLAPTKRVQGERLSTSPQVALKVVVGEGNVGGDHVMIDNPLVEMTRTAADVEDRAEEHVLVAR
;
A
#
# COMPACT_ATOMS: atom_id res chain seq x y z
N MET A 1 45.12 12.84 67.72
CA MET A 1 43.95 12.66 68.63
C MET A 1 42.72 13.26 67.95
N ARG A 2 41.70 12.44 67.65
CA ARG A 2 40.34 12.90 67.26
C ARG A 2 39.57 13.30 68.53
N PRO A 3 38.62 14.25 68.46
CA PRO A 3 37.18 13.88 68.55
C PRO A 3 36.28 14.67 67.56
N LEU A 4 35.27 14.07 66.91
CA LEU A 4 33.83 13.99 67.31
C LEU A 4 33.18 15.38 67.49
N ALA A 5 32.01 15.75 66.97
CA ALA A 5 30.82 15.08 66.45
C ALA A 5 30.06 16.10 65.56
N LEU A 6 29.12 15.78 64.67
CA LEU A 6 27.73 15.48 65.04
C LEU A 6 26.95 15.01 63.80
N ALA A 7 26.10 14.03 64.04
CA ALA A 7 25.18 13.43 63.10
C ALA A 7 23.91 14.28 62.91
N LEU A 8 23.29 14.18 61.73
CA LEU A 8 21.83 14.19 61.61
C LEU A 8 21.42 13.28 60.44
N VAL A 9 20.87 12.12 60.77
CA VAL A 9 20.26 11.19 59.82
C VAL A 9 18.78 11.52 59.76
N ALA A 10 18.32 12.04 58.61
CA ALA A 10 16.91 12.13 58.27
C ALA A 10 16.64 11.11 57.17
N ALA A 11 16.11 9.93 57.55
CA ALA A 11 15.66 8.92 56.60
C ALA A 11 14.26 9.33 56.10
N ALA A 12 14.21 10.05 54.97
CA ALA A 12 12.97 10.30 54.26
C ALA A 12 12.57 9.04 53.46
N LEU A 13 11.41 8.50 53.80
CA LEU A 13 10.72 7.44 53.07
C LEU A 13 10.41 7.92 51.64
N ALA A 14 11.24 7.52 50.67
CA ALA A 14 10.91 7.64 49.25
C ALA A 14 9.92 6.53 48.89
N ALA A 15 8.62 6.82 48.98
CA ALA A 15 7.61 5.97 48.36
C ALA A 15 7.79 6.07 46.82
N PRO A 16 7.87 4.95 46.09
CA PRO A 16 7.94 4.99 44.64
C PRO A 16 6.64 5.58 44.09
N VAL A 17 6.76 6.71 43.38
CA VAL A 17 5.65 7.28 42.60
C VAL A 17 5.32 6.26 41.50
N PRO A 18 4.07 5.77 41.37
CA PRO A 18 3.72 4.91 40.27
C PRO A 18 3.93 5.67 38.96
N ALA A 19 4.76 5.11 38.07
CA ALA A 19 4.98 5.66 36.75
C ALA A 19 3.62 5.74 36.03
N ALA A 20 3.22 6.95 35.64
CA ALA A 20 2.03 7.15 34.83
C ALA A 20 2.21 6.35 33.53
N ALA A 21 1.26 5.48 33.24
CA ALA A 21 1.21 4.76 31.97
C ALA A 21 1.21 5.79 30.84
N GLY A 22 2.17 5.66 29.91
CA GLY A 22 2.22 6.51 28.72
C GLY A 22 0.99 6.30 27.84
N PRO A 23 0.78 7.17 26.83
CA PRO A 23 -0.34 7.02 25.89
C PRO A 23 -0.27 5.64 25.23
N SER A 24 -1.39 4.89 25.29
CA SER A 24 -1.48 3.54 24.71
C SER A 24 -1.81 3.62 23.23
N ILE A 25 -1.25 2.69 22.46
CA ILE A 25 -1.48 2.56 21.02
C ILE A 25 -2.23 1.25 20.79
N THR A 26 -3.37 1.36 20.11
CA THR A 26 -4.15 0.18 19.70
C THR A 26 -4.23 0.09 18.19
N LEU A 27 -4.17 -1.12 17.66
CA LEU A 27 -4.39 -1.43 16.25
C LEU A 27 -5.53 -2.45 16.16
N ASN A 28 -6.64 -2.06 15.51
CA ASN A 28 -7.86 -2.87 15.43
C ASN A 28 -8.38 -3.33 16.81
N GLY A 29 -8.25 -2.48 17.82
CA GLY A 29 -8.67 -2.77 19.20
C GLY A 29 -7.68 -3.60 20.02
N VAL A 30 -6.57 -4.04 19.44
CA VAL A 30 -5.50 -4.77 20.15
C VAL A 30 -4.41 -3.80 20.57
N ALA A 31 -4.04 -3.81 21.85
CA ALA A 31 -2.93 -3.00 22.36
C ALA A 31 -1.60 -3.48 21.75
N ILE A 32 -0.85 -2.54 21.18
CA ILE A 32 0.47 -2.77 20.61
C ILE A 32 1.54 -1.96 21.35
N ASP A 33 1.32 -1.78 22.65
CA ASP A 33 2.22 -1.04 23.54
C ASP A 33 3.59 -1.74 23.58
N GLY A 34 4.60 -1.08 22.99
CA GLY A 34 5.95 -1.63 22.84
C GLY A 34 6.32 -2.05 21.42
N ALA A 35 5.40 -1.96 20.45
CA ALA A 35 5.74 -2.11 19.04
C ALA A 35 6.67 -0.96 18.59
N THR A 36 7.90 -1.28 18.19
CA THR A 36 8.90 -0.31 17.73
C THR A 36 9.18 -0.45 16.24
N SER A 37 9.59 0.65 15.60
CA SER A 37 9.98 0.71 14.18
C SER A 37 8.95 0.15 13.19
N GLN A 38 7.65 0.23 13.55
CA GLN A 38 6.56 -0.20 12.67
C GLN A 38 6.13 0.95 11.76
N ARG A 39 5.99 0.66 10.46
CA ARG A 39 5.41 1.58 9.49
C ARG A 39 4.07 1.02 9.05
N ILE A 40 3.00 1.76 9.32
CA ILE A 40 1.63 1.39 8.96
C ILE A 40 1.19 2.35 7.85
N GLU A 41 0.83 1.79 6.69
CA GLU A 41 0.36 2.55 5.53
C GLU A 41 -1.13 2.30 5.32
N ASN A 42 -1.85 3.31 4.82
CA ASN A 42 -3.30 3.23 4.54
C ASN A 42 -4.17 2.92 5.77
N ALA A 43 -3.85 3.51 6.93
CA ALA A 43 -4.63 3.38 8.14
C ALA A 43 -5.31 4.70 8.52
N THR A 44 -6.47 4.59 9.19
CA THR A 44 -7.13 5.72 9.85
C THR A 44 -6.56 5.86 11.26
N VAL A 45 -6.16 7.07 11.65
CA VAL A 45 -5.64 7.34 13.00
C VAL A 45 -6.62 8.26 13.73
N VAL A 46 -7.05 7.85 14.92
CA VAL A 46 -7.94 8.61 15.80
C VAL A 46 -7.26 8.78 17.15
N ILE A 47 -7.16 10.03 17.61
CA ILE A 47 -6.68 10.36 18.96
C ILE A 47 -7.91 10.71 19.80
N ASP A 48 -8.14 10.00 20.90
CA ASP A 48 -9.31 10.21 21.75
C ASP A 48 -9.14 11.35 22.76
N ALA A 49 -10.19 11.64 23.54
CA ALA A 49 -10.17 12.68 24.56
C ALA A 49 -9.20 12.40 25.74
N GLN A 50 -8.73 11.16 25.87
CA GLN A 50 -7.78 10.72 26.90
C GLN A 50 -6.33 10.68 26.38
N GLY A 51 -6.13 10.96 25.08
CA GLY A 51 -4.82 10.96 24.42
C GLY A 51 -4.36 9.58 23.93
N ASN A 52 -5.25 8.58 23.89
CA ASN A 52 -4.94 7.27 23.32
C ASN A 52 -4.94 7.33 21.81
N VAL A 53 -4.09 6.52 21.18
CA VAL A 53 -3.97 6.45 19.73
C VAL A 53 -4.65 5.17 19.24
N HIS A 54 -5.72 5.33 18.47
CA HIS A 54 -6.39 4.23 17.76
C HIS A 54 -5.98 4.24 16.30
N ILE A 55 -5.42 3.13 15.84
CA ILE A 55 -5.07 2.91 14.45
C ILE A 55 -6.03 1.85 13.90
N GLU A 56 -6.84 2.22 12.91
CA GLU A 56 -7.68 1.29 12.15
C GLU A 56 -7.01 1.01 10.81
N ALA A 57 -6.57 -0.24 10.61
CA ALA A 57 -5.96 -0.67 9.36
C ALA A 57 -6.73 -1.86 8.79
N ARG A 58 -7.55 -1.58 7.77
CA ARG A 58 -8.36 -2.61 7.11
C ARG A 58 -7.45 -3.63 6.43
N GLY A 59 -7.70 -4.92 6.71
CA GLY A 59 -6.91 -6.03 6.15
C GLY A 59 -5.63 -6.38 6.92
N TYR A 60 -5.38 -5.76 8.07
CA TYR A 60 -4.29 -6.12 8.98
C TYR A 60 -4.83 -6.89 10.19
N ALA A 61 -4.08 -7.88 10.66
CA ALA A 61 -4.37 -8.64 11.89
C ALA A 61 -3.21 -8.45 12.87
N VAL A 62 -3.54 -8.30 14.15
CA VAL A 62 -2.56 -8.15 15.24
C VAL A 62 -2.64 -9.39 16.11
N HIS A 63 -1.48 -9.93 16.46
CA HIS A 63 -1.36 -11.06 17.38
C HIS A 63 -0.43 -10.66 18.53
N ALA A 64 -0.91 -10.76 19.76
CA ALA A 64 -0.07 -10.56 20.94
C ALA A 64 0.93 -11.72 21.04
N ALA A 65 2.22 -11.40 21.23
CA ALA A 65 3.26 -12.41 21.40
C ALA A 65 3.01 -13.17 22.72
N GLY A 66 2.38 -14.34 22.63
CA GLY A 66 2.04 -15.18 23.78
C GLY A 66 0.69 -15.90 23.65
N GLU A 67 -0.21 -15.43 22.79
CA GLU A 67 -1.47 -16.11 22.53
C GLU A 67 -1.31 -17.12 21.39
N ARG A 68 -1.09 -18.39 21.74
CA ARG A 68 -1.54 -19.48 20.87
C ARG A 68 -3.06 -19.34 20.78
N SER A 69 -3.52 -18.89 19.62
CA SER A 69 -4.94 -18.78 19.29
C SER A 69 -5.67 -20.07 19.67
N ALA A 70 -6.53 -20.00 20.68
CA ALA A 70 -7.51 -21.04 20.93
C ALA A 70 -8.53 -20.98 19.78
N ALA A 71 -8.65 -22.08 19.05
CA ALA A 71 -9.57 -22.20 17.93
C ALA A 71 -11.01 -21.86 18.38
N PRO A 72 -11.78 -21.11 17.56
CA PRO A 72 -13.21 -20.94 17.82
C PRO A 72 -13.93 -22.30 17.72
N PRO A 73 -15.08 -22.49 18.41
CA PRO A 73 -15.88 -23.68 18.23
C PRO A 73 -16.29 -23.83 16.77
N ALA A 74 -16.10 -25.03 16.23
CA ALA A 74 -16.45 -25.39 14.87
C ALA A 74 -17.97 -25.38 14.70
N ASP A 75 -18.52 -24.27 14.21
CA ASP A 75 -19.73 -24.31 13.40
C ASP A 75 -19.32 -24.68 11.96
N GLY A 76 -19.92 -25.75 11.47
CA GLY A 76 -19.50 -26.45 10.27
C GLY A 76 -19.36 -25.54 9.04
N VAL A 77 -18.13 -25.45 8.53
CA VAL A 77 -17.86 -24.99 7.16
C VAL A 77 -17.02 -26.06 6.48
N THR A 78 -17.64 -26.69 5.50
CA THR A 78 -17.04 -27.55 4.49
C THR A 78 -15.77 -26.93 3.90
N GLY A 79 -14.66 -27.68 3.93
CA GLY A 79 -13.52 -27.54 3.04
C GLY A 79 -12.65 -26.29 3.24
N ALA A 80 -11.59 -26.42 4.03
CA ALA A 80 -10.44 -25.53 3.90
C ALA A 80 -9.80 -25.75 2.52
N ALA A 81 -10.19 -24.90 1.55
CA ALA A 81 -9.57 -24.85 0.24
C ALA A 81 -8.10 -24.43 0.40
N ALA A 82 -7.21 -25.12 -0.29
CA ALA A 82 -5.81 -24.72 -0.45
C ALA A 82 -5.73 -23.23 -0.83
N PRO A 83 -4.65 -22.49 -0.47
CA PRO A 83 -4.50 -21.10 -0.87
C PRO A 83 -4.67 -21.03 -2.39
N ALA A 84 -5.66 -20.25 -2.83
CA ALA A 84 -5.88 -20.05 -4.25
C ALA A 84 -4.56 -19.54 -4.86
N ALA A 85 -4.06 -20.22 -5.87
CA ALA A 85 -2.96 -19.73 -6.69
C ALA A 85 -3.56 -19.05 -7.92
N LEU A 86 -2.93 -17.99 -8.40
CA LEU A 86 -3.31 -17.38 -9.67
C LEU A 86 -3.11 -18.41 -10.79
N THR A 87 -4.18 -18.71 -11.51
CA THR A 87 -4.17 -19.62 -12.66
C THR A 87 -3.90 -18.90 -13.97
N ARG A 88 -3.98 -17.56 -13.97
CA ARG A 88 -3.74 -16.70 -15.13
C ARG A 88 -2.51 -15.82 -14.96
N ARG A 89 -1.95 -15.39 -16.10
CA ARG A 89 -0.87 -14.40 -16.16
C ARG A 89 -1.46 -13.05 -16.53
N TYR A 90 -1.00 -12.03 -15.83
CA TYR A 90 -1.51 -10.67 -15.95
C TYR A 90 -0.40 -9.76 -16.43
N PHE A 91 -0.73 -8.91 -17.39
CA PHE A 91 0.19 -7.99 -18.02
C PHE A 91 -0.34 -6.58 -17.98
N LEU A 92 0.58 -5.64 -17.90
CA LEU A 92 0.33 -4.23 -18.11
C LEU A 92 1.12 -3.81 -19.35
N ALA A 93 0.44 -3.17 -20.28
CA ALA A 93 1.02 -2.54 -21.45
C ALA A 93 0.68 -1.04 -21.43
N THR A 94 1.68 -0.19 -21.62
CA THR A 94 1.46 1.21 -22.01
C THR A 94 1.52 1.30 -23.53
N GLU A 95 0.94 2.33 -24.12
CA GLU A 95 1.10 2.71 -25.52
C GLU A 95 1.16 4.24 -25.61
N HIS A 96 2.11 4.75 -26.40
CA HIS A 96 2.32 6.18 -26.58
C HIS A 96 2.28 6.52 -28.06
N ALA A 97 1.43 7.47 -28.45
CA ALA A 97 1.48 8.04 -29.79
C ALA A 97 2.47 9.21 -29.84
N ALA A 98 3.30 9.30 -30.89
CA ALA A 98 4.12 10.48 -31.16
C ALA A 98 3.22 11.71 -31.41
N PRO A 99 3.60 12.92 -30.97
CA PRO A 99 4.87 13.29 -30.34
C PRO A 99 4.95 13.00 -28.82
N GLY A 100 3.92 12.38 -28.23
CA GLY A 100 3.84 12.06 -26.81
C GLY A 100 2.89 12.98 -26.05
N THR A 101 2.31 12.48 -24.96
CA THR A 101 1.35 13.24 -24.12
C THR A 101 2.01 13.99 -22.97
N GLN A 102 3.31 13.80 -22.74
CA GLN A 102 4.06 14.36 -21.62
C GLN A 102 3.50 13.94 -20.25
N TYR A 103 2.97 12.72 -20.14
CA TYR A 103 2.57 12.13 -18.86
C TYR A 103 3.60 11.11 -18.39
N ASP A 104 4.12 11.31 -17.18
CA ASP A 104 4.78 10.26 -16.42
C ASP A 104 3.69 9.45 -15.68
N LEU A 105 3.75 8.13 -15.74
CA LEU A 105 2.74 7.25 -15.14
C LEU A 105 3.31 6.47 -13.96
N ALA A 106 2.88 6.80 -12.75
CA ALA A 106 3.15 5.98 -11.58
C ALA A 106 2.10 4.86 -11.44
N ILE A 107 2.55 3.63 -11.24
CA ILE A 107 1.71 2.43 -11.16
C ILE A 107 1.81 1.84 -9.76
N PHE A 108 0.66 1.66 -9.11
CA PHE A 108 0.56 1.01 -7.81
C PHE A 108 -0.40 -0.18 -7.88
N ILE A 109 -0.04 -1.29 -7.25
CA ILE A 109 -0.90 -2.47 -7.13
C ILE A 109 -0.98 -2.84 -5.66
N ASN A 110 -2.18 -2.92 -5.11
CA ASN A 110 -2.44 -3.22 -3.70
C ASN A 110 -1.64 -2.29 -2.76
N ALA A 111 -1.63 -1.00 -3.08
CA ALA A 111 -0.85 0.07 -2.44
C ALA A 111 0.69 -0.07 -2.52
N GLN A 112 1.21 -1.08 -3.21
CA GLN A 112 2.64 -1.21 -3.48
C GLN A 112 3.03 -0.41 -4.72
N TRP A 113 4.05 0.45 -4.64
CA TRP A 113 4.65 1.09 -5.82
C TRP A 113 5.36 0.03 -6.66
N ILE A 114 4.96 -0.07 -7.92
CA ILE A 114 5.50 -1.07 -8.85
C ILE A 114 6.59 -0.44 -9.71
N ARG A 115 6.23 0.65 -10.39
CA ARG A 115 7.10 1.34 -11.34
C ARG A 115 6.52 2.70 -11.70
N GLU A 116 7.39 3.60 -12.13
CA GLU A 116 7.02 4.79 -12.90
C GLU A 116 7.48 4.63 -14.36
N VAL A 117 6.57 4.85 -15.31
CA VAL A 117 6.85 4.87 -16.75
C VAL A 117 6.97 6.32 -17.18
N LYS A 118 8.14 6.71 -17.73
CA LYS A 118 8.40 8.10 -18.12
C LYS A 118 7.80 8.41 -19.49
N ALA A 119 7.37 9.65 -19.70
CA ALA A 119 6.80 10.07 -20.99
C ALA A 119 7.76 9.89 -22.18
N SER A 120 9.07 9.95 -21.92
CA SER A 120 10.13 9.75 -22.92
C SER A 120 10.52 8.28 -23.10
N GLU A 121 9.98 7.38 -22.29
CA GLU A 121 10.27 5.96 -22.40
C GLU A 121 9.50 5.35 -23.58
N PRO A 122 10.07 4.38 -24.32
CA PRO A 122 9.32 3.57 -25.26
C PRO A 122 8.16 2.84 -24.59
N GLN A 123 7.34 2.21 -25.43
CA GLN A 123 6.25 1.36 -24.98
C GLN A 123 6.74 0.33 -23.93
N VAL A 124 6.08 0.28 -22.77
CA VAL A 124 6.43 -0.64 -21.69
C VAL A 124 5.40 -1.75 -21.63
N VAL A 125 5.89 -2.99 -21.65
CA VAL A 125 5.08 -4.18 -21.38
C VAL A 125 5.73 -4.95 -20.24
N MET A 126 4.96 -5.27 -19.20
CA MET A 126 5.47 -5.99 -18.04
C MET A 126 4.46 -7.00 -17.51
N GLU A 127 4.97 -8.12 -17.01
CA GLU A 127 4.16 -9.07 -16.26
C GLU A 127 3.96 -8.56 -14.83
N ILE A 128 2.69 -8.43 -14.43
CA ILE A 128 2.28 -7.95 -13.09
C ILE A 128 1.73 -9.06 -12.19
N THR A 129 1.63 -10.31 -12.68
CA THR A 129 1.08 -11.47 -11.95
C THR A 129 1.62 -11.57 -10.52
N ARG A 130 2.92 -11.34 -10.34
CA ARG A 130 3.60 -11.43 -9.03
C ARG A 130 3.14 -10.41 -7.98
N TYR A 131 2.48 -9.33 -8.41
CA TYR A 131 1.98 -8.26 -7.54
C TYR A 131 0.50 -8.43 -7.18
N LEU A 132 -0.14 -9.42 -7.78
CA LEU A 132 -1.55 -9.72 -7.60
C LEU A 132 -1.75 -10.84 -6.58
N ARG A 133 -2.95 -10.84 -6.00
CA ARG A 133 -3.47 -11.89 -5.13
C ARG A 133 -4.74 -12.45 -5.80
N PRO A 134 -5.09 -13.72 -5.59
CA PRO A 134 -6.39 -14.22 -6.03
C PRO A 134 -7.54 -13.40 -5.46
N GLY A 135 -8.56 -13.14 -6.27
CA GLY A 135 -9.68 -12.26 -5.93
C GLY A 135 -9.42 -10.80 -6.29
N GLN A 136 -9.97 -9.89 -5.51
CA GLN A 136 -9.92 -8.46 -5.80
C GLN A 136 -8.52 -7.87 -5.54
N ASN A 137 -8.05 -7.07 -6.48
CA ASN A 137 -6.83 -6.29 -6.38
C ASN A 137 -7.14 -4.84 -6.74
N LYS A 138 -6.49 -3.93 -6.03
CA LYS A 138 -6.60 -2.49 -6.28
C LYS A 138 -5.43 -2.04 -7.15
N LEU A 139 -5.73 -1.49 -8.32
CA LEU A 139 -4.78 -0.88 -9.23
C LEU A 139 -4.97 0.64 -9.18
N VAL A 140 -3.89 1.38 -8.96
CA VAL A 140 -3.89 2.85 -9.09
C VAL A 140 -2.95 3.25 -10.19
N LEU A 141 -3.49 3.96 -11.18
CA LEU A 141 -2.77 4.56 -12.29
C LEU A 141 -2.73 6.07 -12.05
N ALA A 142 -1.55 6.61 -11.75
CA ALA A 142 -1.35 8.01 -11.39
C ALA A 142 -0.53 8.75 -12.46
N PRO A 143 -1.17 9.20 -13.56
CA PRO A 143 -0.53 10.03 -14.57
C PRO A 143 -0.26 11.44 -14.01
N THR A 144 0.97 11.92 -14.17
CA THR A 144 1.44 13.27 -13.81
C THR A 144 1.94 13.98 -15.07
N LYS A 145 1.37 15.13 -15.40
CA LYS A 145 1.74 15.94 -16.57
C LYS A 145 3.08 16.62 -16.30
N ARG A 146 4.06 16.37 -17.16
CA ARG A 146 5.41 16.94 -17.11
C ARG A 146 5.69 17.74 -18.38
N VAL A 147 5.21 18.98 -18.39
CA VAL A 147 5.56 19.92 -19.47
C VAL A 147 6.91 20.57 -19.12
N GLN A 148 7.98 20.12 -19.77
CA GLN A 148 9.28 20.78 -19.72
C GLN A 148 9.46 21.62 -21.00
N GLY A 149 9.41 22.94 -20.87
CA GLY A 149 9.41 23.85 -22.01
C GLY A 149 8.04 23.96 -22.67
N GLU A 150 7.97 23.76 -23.99
CA GLU A 150 6.72 23.84 -24.74
C GLU A 150 5.92 22.53 -24.68
N ARG A 151 4.61 22.65 -24.88
CA ARG A 151 3.73 21.48 -24.97
C ARG A 151 3.95 20.78 -26.31
N LEU A 152 4.26 19.49 -26.27
CA LEU A 152 4.53 18.70 -27.49
C LEU A 152 3.28 18.54 -28.37
N SER A 153 2.10 18.49 -27.75
CA SER A 153 0.83 18.43 -28.46
C SER A 153 -0.32 18.93 -27.59
N THR A 154 -1.35 19.43 -28.25
CA THR A 154 -2.63 19.84 -27.66
C THR A 154 -3.78 18.95 -28.11
N SER A 155 -3.50 17.99 -28.99
CA SER A 155 -4.49 17.21 -29.72
C SER A 155 -5.00 16.03 -28.89
N PRO A 156 -6.32 15.75 -28.92
CA PRO A 156 -6.90 14.58 -28.28
C PRO A 156 -6.55 13.26 -28.99
N GLN A 157 -6.03 13.32 -30.22
CA GLN A 157 -5.58 12.14 -30.98
C GLN A 157 -4.22 11.61 -30.49
N VAL A 158 -3.44 12.44 -29.79
CA VAL A 158 -2.18 12.03 -29.17
C VAL A 158 -2.50 11.54 -27.77
N ALA A 159 -2.38 10.24 -27.54
CA ALA A 159 -2.80 9.60 -26.31
C ALA A 159 -1.73 8.67 -25.72
N LEU A 160 -1.69 8.64 -24.39
CA LEU A 160 -1.17 7.57 -23.56
C LEU A 160 -2.34 6.62 -23.31
N LYS A 161 -2.19 5.37 -23.71
CA LYS A 161 -3.13 4.30 -23.35
C LYS A 161 -2.42 3.34 -22.42
N VAL A 162 -3.17 2.81 -21.46
CA VAL A 162 -2.71 1.77 -20.54
C VAL A 162 -3.74 0.68 -20.55
N VAL A 163 -3.31 -0.55 -20.81
CA VAL A 163 -4.15 -1.75 -20.80
C VAL A 163 -3.58 -2.71 -19.79
N VAL A 164 -4.44 -3.21 -18.91
CA VAL A 164 -4.11 -4.27 -17.96
C VAL A 164 -5.08 -5.41 -18.16
N GLY A 165 -4.57 -6.62 -18.29
CA GLY A 165 -5.43 -7.77 -18.56
C GLY A 165 -4.73 -9.12 -18.45
N GLU A 166 -5.52 -10.16 -18.64
CA GLU A 166 -5.00 -11.53 -18.77
C GLU A 166 -4.36 -11.68 -20.16
N GLY A 167 -3.23 -12.35 -20.22
CA GLY A 167 -2.53 -12.54 -21.48
C GLY A 167 -1.58 -13.71 -21.49
N ASN A 168 -0.89 -13.85 -22.62
CA ASN A 168 0.10 -14.88 -22.85
C ASN A 168 1.34 -14.29 -23.53
N VAL A 169 2.46 -15.01 -23.42
CA VAL A 169 3.70 -14.66 -24.13
C VAL A 169 3.81 -15.53 -25.36
N GLY A 170 3.88 -14.91 -26.54
CA GLY A 170 4.12 -15.56 -27.82
C GLY A 170 5.43 -15.06 -28.42
N GLY A 171 6.48 -15.87 -28.34
CA GLY A 171 7.83 -15.44 -28.72
C GLY A 171 8.29 -14.25 -27.86
N ASP A 172 8.69 -13.15 -28.51
CA ASP A 172 9.12 -11.91 -27.86
C ASP A 172 7.96 -10.91 -27.62
N HIS A 173 6.72 -11.31 -27.92
CA HIS A 173 5.54 -10.47 -27.79
C HIS A 173 4.61 -10.95 -26.68
N VAL A 174 3.95 -10.00 -26.01
CA VAL A 174 2.85 -10.28 -25.09
C VAL A 174 1.55 -9.94 -25.79
N MET A 175 0.60 -10.87 -25.74
CA MET A 175 -0.76 -10.66 -26.20
C MET A 175 -1.67 -10.59 -24.98
N ILE A 176 -2.37 -9.46 -24.81
CA ILE A 176 -3.43 -9.34 -23.81
C ILE A 176 -4.72 -9.85 -24.44
N ASP A 177 -5.17 -11.01 -23.99
CA ASP A 177 -6.35 -11.70 -24.54
C ASP A 177 -7.65 -11.19 -23.91
N ASN A 178 -7.60 -10.75 -22.66
CA ASN A 178 -8.76 -10.27 -21.90
C ASN A 178 -8.40 -8.98 -21.14
N PRO A 179 -8.66 -7.79 -21.72
CA PRO A 179 -8.45 -6.53 -21.04
C PRO A 179 -9.42 -6.39 -19.86
N LEU A 180 -8.89 -6.07 -18.69
CA LEU A 180 -9.65 -5.89 -17.45
C LEU A 180 -9.73 -4.43 -17.03
N VAL A 181 -8.69 -3.65 -17.33
CA VAL A 181 -8.64 -2.21 -17.08
C VAL A 181 -8.03 -1.53 -18.29
N GLU A 182 -8.66 -0.43 -18.69
CA GLU A 182 -8.13 0.46 -19.72
C GLU A 182 -8.18 1.90 -19.19
N MET A 183 -7.09 2.64 -19.40
CA MET A 183 -7.01 4.06 -19.10
C MET A 183 -6.46 4.79 -20.33
N THR A 184 -7.08 5.92 -20.68
CA THR A 184 -6.58 6.80 -21.72
C THR A 184 -6.39 8.21 -21.17
N ARG A 185 -5.23 8.80 -21.47
CA ARG A 185 -4.91 10.21 -21.22
C ARG A 185 -4.40 10.85 -22.49
N THR A 186 -4.95 11.99 -22.87
CA THR A 186 -4.63 12.68 -24.11
C THR A 186 -3.66 13.83 -23.89
N ALA A 187 -3.02 14.31 -24.95
CA ALA A 187 -2.18 15.50 -24.87
C ALA A 187 -2.99 16.79 -24.60
N ALA A 188 -4.29 16.77 -24.89
CA ALA A 188 -5.23 17.84 -24.56
C ALA A 188 -5.47 17.97 -23.05
N ASP A 189 -5.37 16.86 -22.32
CA ASP A 189 -5.51 16.85 -20.86
C ASP A 189 -4.31 17.56 -20.20
N VAL A 190 -4.61 18.31 -19.14
CA VAL A 190 -3.62 19.10 -18.38
C VAL A 190 -3.56 18.71 -16.90
N GLU A 191 -4.51 17.92 -16.44
CA GLU A 191 -4.65 17.57 -15.03
C GLU A 191 -3.84 16.33 -14.66
N ASP A 192 -3.37 16.34 -13.42
CA ASP A 192 -2.82 15.17 -12.74
C ASP A 192 -3.98 14.45 -12.05
N ARG A 193 -4.48 13.39 -12.68
CA ARG A 193 -5.63 12.65 -12.18
C ARG A 193 -5.32 11.18 -12.06
N ALA A 194 -5.08 10.75 -10.82
CA ALA A 194 -5.00 9.35 -10.47
C ALA A 194 -6.36 8.67 -10.62
N GLU A 195 -6.35 7.47 -11.18
CA GLU A 195 -7.51 6.60 -11.30
C GLU A 195 -7.30 5.31 -10.52
N GLU A 196 -8.31 4.95 -9.75
CA GLU A 196 -8.36 3.71 -9.01
C GLU A 196 -9.27 2.73 -9.72
N HIS A 197 -8.77 1.52 -9.90
CA HIS A 197 -9.45 0.42 -10.57
C HIS A 197 -9.41 -0.82 -9.69
N VAL A 198 -10.48 -1.60 -9.72
CA VAL A 198 -10.53 -2.92 -9.07
C VAL A 198 -10.50 -3.97 -10.16
N LEU A 199 -9.52 -4.87 -10.11
CA LEU A 199 -9.44 -6.02 -11.00
C LEU A 199 -9.53 -7.31 -10.20
N VAL A 200 -10.21 -8.31 -10.75
CA VAL A 200 -10.35 -9.63 -10.11
C VAL A 200 -9.40 -10.60 -10.78
N ALA A 201 -8.42 -11.08 -10.02
CA ALA A 201 -7.44 -12.04 -10.50
C ALA A 201 -7.81 -13.46 -10.08
N ARG A 202 -7.53 -14.44 -10.93
CA ARG A 202 -7.91 -15.86 -10.78
C ARG A 202 -6.78 -16.79 -11.17
#